data_AF-A0A3D3CIM4-F1
#
_entry.id   AF-A0A3D3CIM4-F1
#
_cell.length_a   1.000
_cell.length_b   1.000
_cell.length_c   1.000
_cell.angle_alpha   90.00
_cell.angle_beta   90.00
_cell.angle_gamma   90.00
#
_symmetry.space_group_name_H-M   'P 1'
#
loop_
_entity.id
_entity.type
_entity.pdbx_description
1 polymer ?
#
loop_
_entity_poly.entity_id
_entity_poly.type
_entity_poly.pdbx_seq_one_letter_code
_entity_poly.pdbx_strand_id
1 'polypeptide(L)' 'KSTTLYSILEQINSPEVNVVTVEDPVEYTISGIGQVQVNERTGLGFNSALRSILRQDPD' A
#
# COMPACT_ATOMS: atom_id res chain seq x y z
N LYS A 1 -2.07 8.10 13.97
CA LYS A 1 -0.91 7.63 13.18
C LYS A 1 -1.35 7.26 11.77
N SER A 2 -2.26 6.29 11.63
CA SER A 2 -2.89 5.94 10.35
C SER A 2 -3.67 7.10 9.73
N THR A 3 -4.53 7.81 10.47
CA THR A 3 -5.28 8.96 9.91
C THR A 3 -4.38 10.03 9.26
N THR A 4 -3.28 10.41 9.92
CA THR A 4 -2.32 11.37 9.38
C THR A 4 -1.59 10.83 8.15
N LEU A 5 -1.23 9.54 8.16
CA LEU A 5 -0.59 8.88 7.02
C LEU A 5 -1.54 8.86 5.83
N TYR A 6 -2.80 8.50 6.02
CA TYR A 6 -3.81 8.50 4.96
C TYR A 6 -4.09 9.91 4.42
N SER A 7 -4.11 10.94 5.27
CA SER A 7 -4.21 12.33 4.80
C SER A 7 -3.02 12.74 3.91
N ILE A 8 -1.81 12.26 4.20
CA ILE A 8 -0.63 12.50 3.36
C ILE A 8 -0.76 11.73 2.04
N LEU A 9 -1.18 10.46 2.09
CA LEU A 9 -1.40 9.64 0.90
C LEU A 9 -2.40 10.28 -0.06
N GLU A 10 -3.51 10.82 0.43
CA GLU A 10 -4.48 11.55 -0.39
C GLU A 10 -3.89 12.82 -1.01
N GLN A 11 -2.98 13.52 -0.33
CA GLN A 11 -2.33 14.72 -0.87
C GLN A 11 -1.34 14.42 -2.00
N ILE A 12 -0.65 13.28 -1.94
CA ILE A 12 0.33 12.87 -2.96
C ILE A 12 -0.27 11.99 -4.06
N ASN A 13 -1.54 11.61 -3.94
CA ASN A 13 -2.25 10.76 -4.90
C ASN A 13 -2.48 11.51 -6.22
N SER A 14 -1.49 11.42 -7.11
CA SER A 14 -1.54 11.97 -8.46
C SER A 14 -1.31 10.86 -9.49
N PRO A 15 -1.82 11.02 -10.72
CA PRO A 15 -1.57 10.04 -11.81
C PRO A 15 -0.09 9.91 -12.20
N GLU A 16 0.77 10.80 -11.71
CA GLU A 16 2.20 10.87 -12.03
C GLU A 16 3.06 10.03 -11.06
N VAL A 17 2.47 9.52 -9.98
CA VAL A 17 3.17 8.76 -8.93
C VAL A 17 2.44 7.45 -8.64
N ASN A 18 3.15 6.33 -8.75
CA ASN A 18 2.60 5.01 -8.46
C ASN A 18 2.72 4.67 -6.95
N VAL A 19 1.65 4.89 -6.19
CA VAL A 19 1.64 4.64 -4.74
C VAL A 19 1.09 3.24 -4.42
N VAL A 20 1.86 2.47 -3.65
CA VAL A 20 1.44 1.15 -3.13
C VAL A 20 1.74 0.99 -1.63
N THR A 21 0.78 0.50 -0.85
CA THR A 21 0.91 0.25 0.60
C THR A 21 0.78 -1.23 0.96
N VAL A 22 1.38 -1.62 2.09
CA VAL A 22 1.20 -2.94 2.71
C VAL A 22 0.73 -2.73 4.15
N GLU A 23 -0.47 -3.24 4.48
CA GLU A 23 -1.18 -2.93 5.72
C GLU A 23 -1.75 -4.20 6.40
N ASP A 24 -1.99 -4.15 7.71
CA ASP A 24 -2.52 -5.26 8.49
C ASP A 24 -3.48 -4.78 9.60
N PRO A 25 -4.80 -4.73 9.37
CA PRO A 25 -5.51 -4.77 8.08
C PRO A 25 -5.52 -3.40 7.37
N VAL A 26 -6.08 -3.35 6.16
CA VAL A 26 -6.40 -2.06 5.50
C VAL A 26 -7.58 -1.41 6.24
N GLU A 27 -7.42 -0.16 6.71
CA GLU A 27 -8.46 0.54 7.47
C GLU A 27 -9.62 0.99 6.56
N TYR A 28 -9.30 1.52 5.37
CA TYR A 28 -10.25 1.86 4.31
C TYR A 28 -9.53 1.97 2.96
N THR A 29 -10.30 1.91 1.86
CA THR A 29 -9.75 1.97 0.51
C THR A 29 -9.64 3.41 -0.01
N ILE A 30 -8.47 3.79 -0.50
CA ILE A 30 -8.21 5.04 -1.21
C ILE A 30 -8.19 4.75 -2.72
N SER A 31 -9.09 5.39 -3.47
CA SER A 31 -9.11 5.24 -4.93
C SER A 31 -7.82 5.75 -5.56
N GLY A 32 -7.23 4.98 -6.46
CA GLY A 32 -5.98 5.32 -7.16
C GLY A 32 -4.71 4.83 -6.45
N ILE A 33 -4.82 4.28 -5.24
CA ILE A 33 -3.67 3.70 -4.50
C ILE A 33 -3.80 2.19 -4.44
N GLY A 34 -2.72 1.47 -4.75
CA GLY A 34 -2.66 0.02 -4.57
C GLY A 34 -2.49 -0.33 -3.10
N GLN A 35 -3.49 -0.92 -2.45
CA GLN A 35 -3.40 -1.31 -1.04
C GLN A 35 -3.40 -2.84 -0.90
N VAL A 36 -2.33 -3.39 -0.34
CA VAL A 36 -2.17 -4.82 -0.12
C VAL A 36 -2.33 -5.13 1.36
N GLN A 37 -3.28 -6.00 1.69
CA GLN A 37 -3.42 -6.50 3.06
C GLN A 37 -2.46 -7.68 3.30
N VAL A 38 -1.81 -7.68 4.46
CA VAL A 38 -1.04 -8.82 4.96
C VAL A 38 -1.95 -10.04 5.11
N ASN A 39 -1.47 -11.19 4.66
CA ASN A 39 -2.16 -12.46 4.85
C ASN A 39 -1.15 -13.52 5.31
N GLU A 40 -1.04 -13.65 6.64
CA GLU A 40 -0.14 -14.62 7.25
C GLU A 40 -0.49 -16.08 6.89
N ARG A 41 -1.77 -16.37 6.63
CA ARG A 41 -2.24 -17.73 6.31
C ARG A 41 -1.71 -18.22 4.96
N THR A 42 -1.50 -17.32 4.01
CA THR A 42 -0.93 -17.64 2.70
C THR A 42 0.58 -17.39 2.64
N GLY A 43 1.20 -16.98 3.75
CA GLY A 43 2.60 -16.57 3.80
C GLY A 43 2.87 -15.21 3.15
N LEU A 44 1.83 -14.44 2.82
CA LEU A 44 1.94 -13.08 2.30
C LEU A 44 2.19 -12.09 3.46
N GLY A 45 3.39 -12.16 4.02
CA GLY A 45 3.86 -11.21 5.04
C GLY A 45 4.49 -9.95 4.42
N PHE A 46 4.77 -8.96 5.26
CA PHE A 46 5.33 -7.65 4.87
C PHE A 46 6.53 -7.76 3.90
N ASN A 47 7.50 -8.63 4.22
CA ASN A 47 8.69 -8.82 3.40
C ASN A 47 8.39 -9.38 2.00
N SER A 48 7.42 -10.28 1.90
CA SER A 48 7.04 -10.92 0.63
C SER A 48 6.21 -9.99 -0.25
N ALA A 49 5.34 -9.18 0.37
CA ALA A 49 4.57 -8.15 -0.29
C ALA A 49 5.48 -7.05 -0.83
N LEU A 50 6.41 -6.52 0.00
CA LEU A 50 7.36 -5.50 -0.43
C LEU A 50 8.24 -5.95 -1.60
N ARG A 51 8.75 -7.20 -1.56
CA ARG A 51 9.50 -7.78 -2.69
C ARG A 51 8.68 -7.90 -3.96
N SER A 52 7.37 -8.12 -3.83
CA SER A 52 6.47 -8.23 -4.98
C SER A 52 6.16 -6.86 -5.56
N ILE A 53 5.96 -5.86 -4.70
CA ILE A 53 5.74 -4.46 -5.08
C ILE A 53 6.95 -3.89 -5.84
N LEU A 54 8.17 -4.12 -5.34
CA LEU A 54 9.39 -3.66 -6.02
C LEU A 54 9.63 -4.27 -7.41
N ARG A 55 8.94 -5.37 -7.75
CA ARG A 55 8.99 -5.97 -9.11
C ARG A 55 7.93 -5.40 -10.05
N GLN A 56 7.00 -4.60 -9.55
CA GLN A 56 5.89 -4.00 -10.31
C GLN A 56 6.21 -2.59 -10.82
N ASP A 57 7.46 -2.11 -10.69
CA ASP A 57 7.88 -0.75 -11.05
C ASP A 57 7.15 0.34 -10.23
N PRO A 58 7.30 0.36 -8.90
CA PRO A 58 6.78 1.44 -8.06
C PRO A 58 7.72 2.66 -8.13
N ASP A 59 7.14 3.86 -8.31
CA ASP A 59 7.84 5.14 -8.18
C ASP A 59 8.05 5.52 -6.71
#